data_AF-A0A645J298-F1
#
_entry.id   AF-A0A645J298-F1
#
_cell.length_a   1.000
_cell.length_b   1.000
_cell.length_c   1.000
_cell.angle_alpha   90.00
_cell.angle_beta   90.00
_cell.angle_gamma   90.00
#
_symmetry.space_group_name_H-M   'P 1'
#
loop_
_entity.id
_entity.type
_entity.pdbx_description
1 polymer ?
#
loop_
_entity_poly.entity_id
_entity_poly.type
_entity_poly.pdbx_seq_one_letter_code
_entity_poly.pdbx_strand_id
1 'polypeptide(L)'
;MALTLRELGVNSIPINLLNPIPGTPFENNPPLTNDDMCRIVAVYRFLFPKASIRLAGGRGLLADKGESCFLSGGNAAISRDMLTTAGISISSDMKMLQNLGYKVVRWNG
;
A
#
# COMPACT_ATOMS: atom_id res chain seq x y z
N MET A 1 9.86 1.33 15.20
CA MET A 1 8.57 1.60 14.52
C MET A 1 7.75 0.32 14.32
N ALA A 2 8.13 -0.60 13.43
CA ALA A 2 7.32 -1.80 13.17
C ALA A 2 7.17 -2.71 14.41
N LEU A 3 8.23 -2.97 15.18
CA LEU A 3 8.12 -3.78 16.39
C LEU A 3 7.20 -3.16 17.45
N THR A 4 7.22 -1.83 17.59
CA THR A 4 6.30 -1.08 18.46
C THR A 4 4.84 -1.26 18.04
N LEU A 5 4.54 -1.19 16.74
CA LEU A 5 3.18 -1.46 16.24
C LEU A 5 2.71 -2.90 16.57
N ARG A 6 3.64 -3.86 16.59
CA ARG A 6 3.34 -5.25 16.94
C ARG A 6 2.95 -5.39 18.42
N GLU A 7 3.62 -4.68 19.30
CA GLU A 7 3.29 -4.62 20.73
C GLU A 7 1.90 -4.01 20.97
N LEU A 8 1.48 -3.06 20.13
CA LEU A 8 0.18 -2.40 20.21
C LEU A 8 -1.00 -3.23 19.64
N GLY A 9 -0.73 -4.37 18.99
CA GLY A 9 -1.79 -5.24 18.47
C GLY A 9 -2.65 -4.60 17.38
N VAL A 10 -2.06 -3.78 16.51
CA VAL A 10 -2.81 -3.04 15.47
C VAL A 10 -3.41 -3.95 14.39
N ASN A 11 -4.64 -3.65 13.97
CA ASN A 11 -5.38 -4.45 12.99
C ASN A 11 -5.26 -3.94 11.54
N SER A 12 -4.78 -2.71 11.34
CA SER A 12 -4.65 -2.09 10.02
C SER A 12 -3.40 -1.22 9.99
N ILE A 13 -2.53 -1.48 9.02
CA ILE A 13 -1.22 -0.82 8.87
C ILE A 13 -1.17 -0.19 7.48
N PRO A 14 -1.27 1.14 7.36
CA PRO A 14 -1.10 1.81 6.09
C PRO A 14 0.39 1.86 5.70
N ILE A 15 0.68 1.47 4.47
CA ILE A 15 2.00 1.63 3.84
C ILE A 15 1.86 2.68 2.75
N ASN A 16 2.55 3.81 2.93
CA ASN A 16 2.59 4.90 1.96
C ASN A 16 3.92 4.87 1.21
N LEU A 17 3.88 5.15 -0.08
CA LEU A 17 5.05 5.52 -0.87
C LEU A 17 5.15 7.05 -0.88
N LEU A 18 6.34 7.57 -0.57
CA LEU A 18 6.60 9.00 -0.64
C LEU A 18 6.38 9.49 -2.08
N ASN A 19 5.52 10.49 -2.23
CA ASN A 19 5.42 11.29 -3.45
C ASN A 19 6.22 12.58 -3.26
N PRO A 20 7.38 12.76 -3.93
CA PRO A 20 8.15 14.00 -3.83
C PRO A 20 7.35 15.16 -4.45
N ILE A 21 7.06 16.19 -3.65
CA ILE A 21 6.32 17.37 -4.10
C ILE A 21 7.28 18.58 -4.12
N PRO A 22 7.34 19.35 -5.22
CA PRO A 22 8.16 20.57 -5.28
C PRO A 22 7.88 21.53 -4.13
N GLY A 23 8.94 22.10 -3.55
CA GLY A 23 8.91 22.99 -2.39
C GLY A 23 8.84 22.28 -1.03
N THR A 24 8.78 20.94 -1.00
CA THR A 24 8.83 20.19 0.26
C THR A 24 10.26 19.77 0.61
N PRO A 25 10.60 19.57 1.90
CA PRO A 25 11.94 19.12 2.31
C PRO A 25 12.40 17.81 1.66
N PHE A 26 11.48 16.99 1.13
CA PHE A 26 11.76 15.70 0.51
C PHE A 26 11.52 15.69 -1.00
N GLU A 27 11.45 16.85 -1.65
CA GLU A 27 11.22 16.97 -3.11
C GLU A 27 12.28 16.24 -3.95
N ASN A 28 13.51 16.13 -3.44
CA ASN A 28 14.65 15.55 -4.16
C ASN A 28 14.92 14.09 -3.75
N ASN A 29 14.05 13.47 -2.94
CA ASN A 29 14.24 12.09 -2.55
C ASN A 29 13.94 11.15 -3.73
N PRO A 30 14.80 10.15 -3.99
CA PRO A 30 14.53 9.18 -5.04
C PRO A 30 13.30 8.34 -4.69
N PRO A 31 12.41 8.06 -5.66
CA PRO A 31 11.27 7.19 -5.43
C PRO A 31 11.72 5.75 -5.21
N LEU A 32 11.03 5.03 -4.33
CA LEU A 32 11.26 3.59 -4.15
C LEU A 32 10.79 2.81 -5.38
N THR A 33 11.48 1.72 -5.68
CA THR A 33 11.11 0.81 -6.77
C THR A 33 9.96 -0.12 -6.37
N ASN A 34 9.39 -0.79 -7.37
CA ASN A 34 8.45 -1.89 -7.16
C ASN A 34 9.01 -2.96 -6.22
N ASP A 35 10.26 -3.38 -6.41
CA ASP A 35 10.89 -4.42 -5.59
C ASP A 35 11.11 -3.95 -4.14
N ASP A 36 11.46 -2.69 -3.93
CA ASP A 36 11.58 -2.12 -2.58
C ASP A 36 10.23 -2.20 -1.85
N MET A 37 9.15 -1.82 -2.53
CA MET A 37 7.80 -1.88 -1.97
C MET A 37 7.35 -3.31 -1.70
N CYS A 38 7.62 -4.25 -2.60
CA CYS A 38 7.34 -5.68 -2.39
C CYS A 38 8.07 -6.22 -1.16
N ARG A 39 9.37 -5.89 -1.00
CA ARG A 39 10.16 -6.29 0.19
C ARG A 39 9.59 -5.70 1.47
N ILE A 40 9.25 -4.41 1.47
CA ILE A 40 8.63 -3.74 2.62
C ILE A 40 7.31 -4.44 2.99
N VAL A 41 6.43 -4.65 2.02
CA VAL A 41 5.13 -5.28 2.25
C VAL A 41 5.28 -6.72 2.76
N ALA A 42 6.22 -7.50 2.22
CA ALA A 42 6.50 -8.85 2.66
C ALA A 42 6.99 -8.89 4.12
N VAL A 43 7.89 -7.99 4.50
CA VAL A 43 8.38 -7.86 5.89
C VAL A 43 7.23 -7.51 6.83
N TYR A 44 6.36 -6.56 6.46
CA TYR A 44 5.19 -6.22 7.27
C TYR A 44 4.20 -7.37 7.37
N ARG A 45 3.91 -8.11 6.28
CA ARG A 45 3.07 -9.30 6.36
C ARG A 45 3.66 -10.35 7.30
N PHE A 46 4.97 -10.59 7.25
CA PHE A 46 5.65 -11.52 8.15
C PHE A 46 5.52 -11.11 9.62
N LEU A 47 5.73 -9.83 9.93
CA LEU A 47 5.60 -9.32 11.30
C LEU A 47 4.15 -9.27 11.79
N PHE A 48 3.19 -9.09 10.88
CA PHE A 48 1.78 -8.87 11.18
C PHE A 48 0.86 -9.81 10.38
N PRO A 49 0.87 -11.12 10.68
CA PRO A 49 0.18 -12.11 9.86
C PRO A 49 -1.33 -11.88 9.75
N LYS A 50 -1.97 -11.28 10.76
CA LYS A 50 -3.42 -11.04 10.81
C LYS A 50 -3.84 -9.61 10.44
N ALA A 51 -2.92 -8.65 10.42
CA ALA A 51 -3.27 -7.26 10.16
C ALA A 51 -3.61 -7.04 8.68
N SER A 52 -4.43 -6.03 8.42
CA SER A 52 -4.61 -5.47 7.08
C SER A 52 -3.38 -4.65 6.72
N ILE A 53 -2.59 -5.11 5.75
CA ILE A 53 -1.49 -4.33 5.17
C ILE A 53 -2.08 -3.54 4.01
N ARG A 54 -2.24 -2.23 4.23
CA ARG A 54 -3.03 -1.34 3.38
C ARG A 54 -2.14 -0.46 2.52
N LEU A 55 -2.16 -0.68 1.21
CA LEU A 55 -1.49 0.19 0.24
C LEU A 55 -2.24 1.53 0.16
N ALA A 56 -1.59 2.60 0.58
CA ALA A 56 -2.18 3.91 0.74
C ALA A 56 -1.62 4.90 -0.31
N GLY A 57 -1.23 6.10 0.12
CA GLY A 57 -0.71 7.15 -0.74
C GLY A 57 0.51 6.71 -1.53
N GLY A 58 0.64 7.26 -2.74
CA GLY A 58 1.81 7.06 -3.59
C GLY A 58 1.87 5.74 -4.36
N ARG A 59 1.02 4.73 -4.10
CA ARG A 59 1.08 3.46 -4.86
C ARG A 59 0.83 3.61 -6.37
N GLY A 60 0.17 4.69 -6.80
CA GLY A 60 -0.02 5.01 -8.21
C GLY A 60 1.27 5.44 -8.93
N LEU A 61 2.34 5.73 -8.19
CA LEU A 61 3.67 6.02 -8.74
C LEU A 61 4.42 4.75 -9.16
N LEU A 62 3.98 3.57 -8.68
CA LEU A 62 4.53 2.29 -9.11
C LEU A 62 4.04 1.95 -10.51
N ALA A 63 4.90 1.32 -11.31
CA ALA A 63 4.60 0.99 -12.71
C ALA A 63 3.37 0.08 -12.85
N ASP A 64 3.19 -0.85 -11.92
CA ASP A 64 2.07 -1.79 -11.85
C ASP A 64 0.94 -1.34 -10.91
N LYS A 65 1.01 -0.11 -10.40
CA LYS A 65 0.00 0.47 -9.50
C LYS A 65 -0.23 -0.32 -8.20
N GLY A 66 0.74 -1.15 -7.79
CA GLY A 66 0.72 -1.94 -6.56
C GLY A 66 0.27 -3.39 -6.75
N GLU A 67 0.08 -3.88 -7.97
CA GLU A 67 -0.30 -5.27 -8.26
C GLU A 67 0.66 -6.29 -7.61
N SER A 68 1.97 -6.12 -7.79
CA SER A 68 3.02 -6.94 -7.17
C SER A 68 3.03 -6.86 -5.65
N CYS A 69 2.63 -5.72 -5.07
CA CYS A 69 2.54 -5.55 -3.63
C CYS A 69 1.39 -6.36 -3.02
N PHE A 70 0.26 -6.51 -3.73
CA PHE A 70 -0.80 -7.43 -3.29
C PHE A 70 -0.29 -8.88 -3.24
N LEU A 71 0.41 -9.32 -4.29
CA LEU A 71 1.06 -10.64 -4.33
C LEU A 71 2.15 -10.85 -3.28
N SER A 72 2.70 -9.75 -2.72
CA SER A 72 3.76 -9.78 -1.71
C SER A 72 3.24 -9.67 -0.26
N GLY A 73 1.92 -9.69 -0.04
CA GLY A 73 1.31 -9.71 1.30
C GLY A 73 0.40 -8.52 1.62
N GLY A 74 0.24 -7.58 0.69
CA GLY A 74 -0.78 -6.53 0.75
C GLY A 74 -2.17 -7.14 0.60
N ASN A 75 -3.14 -6.66 1.37
CA ASN A 75 -4.53 -7.19 1.31
C ASN A 75 -5.60 -6.11 1.47
N ALA A 76 -5.20 -4.84 1.45
CA ALA A 76 -6.12 -3.71 1.46
C ALA A 76 -5.51 -2.56 0.65
N ALA A 77 -6.36 -1.67 0.15
CA ALA A 77 -5.93 -0.41 -0.46
C ALA A 77 -6.84 0.74 -0.07
N ILE A 78 -6.34 1.96 -0.27
CA ILE A 78 -7.16 3.16 -0.40
C ILE A 78 -7.36 3.39 -1.90
N SER A 79 -8.62 3.56 -2.29
CA SER A 79 -9.05 3.85 -3.66
C SER A 79 -9.54 5.29 -3.77
N ARG A 80 -9.55 5.83 -5.00
CA ARG A 80 -9.77 7.24 -5.35
C ARG A 80 -8.63 8.15 -4.91
N ASP A 81 -8.85 9.45 -5.08
CA ASP A 81 -7.91 10.50 -4.78
C ASP A 81 -7.49 10.48 -3.31
N MET A 82 -6.22 10.83 -3.11
CA MET A 82 -5.62 11.03 -1.81
C MET A 82 -5.81 12.49 -1.39
N LEU A 83 -5.45 12.79 -0.14
CA LEU A 83 -5.58 14.15 0.41
C LEU A 83 -4.88 15.22 -0.45
N THR A 84 -3.78 14.86 -1.11
CA THR A 84 -2.92 15.80 -1.85
C THR A 84 -2.58 15.36 -3.27
N THR A 85 -2.99 14.17 -3.70
CA THR A 85 -2.56 13.58 -4.98
C THR A 85 -3.69 12.79 -5.63
N ALA A 86 -3.70 12.74 -6.97
CA ALA A 86 -4.55 11.79 -7.69
C ALA A 86 -4.22 10.36 -7.25
N GLY A 87 -5.26 9.53 -7.13
CA GLY A 87 -5.12 8.13 -6.76
C GLY A 87 -5.47 7.18 -7.90
N ILE A 88 -5.92 5.98 -7.55
CA ILE A 88 -6.37 4.98 -8.51
C ILE A 88 -7.88 4.83 -8.38
N SER A 89 -8.58 4.84 -9.52
CA SER A 89 -10.04 4.75 -9.54
C SER A 89 -10.51 3.42 -8.96
N ILE A 90 -11.72 3.41 -8.40
CA ILE A 90 -12.35 2.18 -7.89
C ILE A 90 -12.43 1.13 -8.99
N SER A 91 -12.81 1.50 -10.22
CA SER A 91 -12.94 0.54 -11.33
C SER A 91 -11.59 -0.09 -11.69
N SER A 92 -10.49 0.66 -11.65
CA SER A 92 -9.14 0.12 -11.89
C SER A 92 -8.71 -0.84 -10.79
N ASP A 93 -8.95 -0.50 -9.52
CA ASP A 93 -8.64 -1.40 -8.40
C ASP A 93 -9.46 -2.69 -8.45
N MET A 94 -10.76 -2.58 -8.70
CA MET A 94 -11.64 -3.75 -8.81
C MET A 94 -11.20 -4.67 -9.94
N LYS A 95 -10.80 -4.12 -11.10
CA LYS A 95 -10.28 -4.88 -12.22
C LYS A 95 -8.96 -5.58 -11.89
N MET A 96 -8.03 -4.87 -11.26
CA MET A 96 -6.74 -5.45 -10.82
C MET A 96 -6.97 -6.62 -9.85
N LEU A 97 -7.78 -6.41 -8.81
CA LEU A 97 -8.06 -7.46 -7.82
C LEU A 97 -8.77 -8.66 -8.45
N GLN A 98 -9.70 -8.43 -9.39
CA GLN A 98 -10.34 -9.50 -10.15
C GLN A 98 -9.32 -10.31 -10.97
N ASN A 99 -8.40 -9.63 -11.67
CA ASN A 99 -7.36 -10.30 -12.47
C ASN A 99 -6.40 -11.13 -11.61
N LEU A 100 -6.11 -10.69 -10.39
CA LEU A 100 -5.31 -11.43 -9.42
C LEU A 100 -6.06 -12.60 -8.77
N GLY A 101 -7.36 -12.76 -9.05
CA GLY A 101 -8.21 -13.79 -8.43
C GLY A 101 -8.63 -13.46 -6.99
N TYR A 102 -8.56 -12.20 -6.57
CA TYR A 102 -8.90 -11.78 -5.22
C TYR A 102 -10.40 -11.52 -5.09
N LYS A 103 -10.95 -11.78 -3.90
CA LYS A 103 -12.32 -11.43 -3.54
C LYS A 103 -12.32 -10.20 -2.65
N VAL A 104 -12.98 -9.14 -3.11
CA VAL A 104 -13.19 -7.94 -2.29
C VAL A 104 -14.27 -8.22 -1.25
N VAL A 105 -13.94 -7.97 0.01
CA VAL A 105 -14.84 -8.15 1.16
C VAL A 105 -14.87 -6.91 2.02
N ARG A 106 -15.98 -6.71 2.73
CA ARG A 106 -16.05 -5.70 3.79
C ARG A 106 -15.24 -6.20 4.98
N TRP A 107 -14.39 -5.33 5.53
CA TRP A 107 -13.67 -5.62 6.76
C TRP A 107 -14.63 -5.50 7.95
N ASN A 108 -14.66 -6.52 8.82
CA ASN A 108 -15.63 -6.65 9.92
C ASN A 108 -14.97 -6.64 11.31
N GLY A 109 -13.71 -6.22 11.41
CA GLY A 109 -12.88 -6.48 12.59
C GLY A 109 -12.18 -7.83 12.48
#